data_AF-A0A0D2IN89-F1
#
_entry.id   AF-A0A0D2IN89-F1
#
_cell.length_a   1.000
_cell.length_b   1.000
_cell.length_c   1.000
_cell.angle_alpha   90.00
_cell.angle_beta   90.00
_cell.angle_gamma   90.00
#
_symmetry.space_group_name_H-M   'P 1'
#
loop_
_entity.id
_entity.type
_entity.pdbx_description
1 polymer ?
#
loop_
_entity_poly.entity_id
_entity_poly.type
_entity_poly.pdbx_seq_one_letter_code
_entity_poly.pdbx_strand_id
1 'polypeptide(L)'
;MARSNILSSICRSCRRSYITRSRRFTSNSTSKGSQEPSRSLAKDLGIQVEPTIQNQPGALDQIAEALRKPQKQPSRPPPSLSSLASGDLRSIARNARDEAATRYSTGTSADEPYHLNVYAHRQNMHITFTEPSRNPILSLSVGNLGLRKAQRKTYDACFQLASYMFRKMAEKQWRVGGRKMTHNEMKTLTDIRKPGPVGGGNGIEIIFRGFGPGREAFQKALLGPEGRMIKPLISKVTDGTRLKFGGTRSPKVRRLG
;
A
#
# COMPACT_ATOMS: atom_id res chain seq x y z
N MET A 1 32.56 2.98 -31.91
CA MET A 1 31.85 3.27 -30.64
C MET A 1 30.35 3.35 -30.92
N ALA A 2 29.60 2.29 -30.60
CA ALA A 2 28.16 2.22 -30.87
C ALA A 2 27.35 2.79 -29.70
N ARG A 3 26.45 3.74 -29.97
CA ARG A 3 25.56 4.36 -28.96
C ARG A 3 24.45 3.37 -28.55
N SER A 4 24.32 3.14 -27.26
CA SER A 4 23.32 2.25 -26.65
C SER A 4 21.90 2.84 -26.70
N ASN A 5 20.96 2.11 -27.31
CA ASN A 5 19.54 2.45 -27.40
C ASN A 5 18.84 2.31 -26.03
N ILE A 6 18.68 3.41 -25.30
CA ILE A 6 18.02 3.50 -23.98
C ILE A 6 16.57 2.95 -24.00
N LEU A 7 15.93 2.90 -25.16
CA LEU A 7 14.54 2.49 -25.34
C LEU A 7 14.29 0.97 -25.21
N SER A 8 15.31 0.10 -25.30
CA SER A 8 15.12 -1.37 -25.17
C SER A 8 14.97 -1.84 -23.72
N SER A 9 15.39 -1.03 -22.75
CA SER A 9 15.37 -1.37 -21.31
C SER A 9 14.06 -0.99 -20.59
N ILE A 10 13.13 -0.34 -21.29
CA ILE A 10 11.93 0.24 -20.68
C ILE A 10 10.72 -0.67 -20.95
N CYS A 11 9.96 -0.99 -19.90
CA CYS A 11 8.75 -1.79 -20.03
C CYS A 11 7.69 -1.09 -20.90
N ARG A 12 6.80 -1.87 -21.53
CA ARG A 12 5.82 -1.36 -22.52
C ARG A 12 4.92 -0.24 -21.99
N SER A 13 4.64 -0.21 -20.68
CA SER A 13 3.83 0.84 -20.04
C SER A 13 4.57 2.19 -19.99
N CYS A 14 5.81 2.18 -19.50
CA CYS A 14 6.63 3.40 -19.38
C CYS A 14 7.04 3.98 -20.74
N ARG A 15 7.25 3.14 -21.76
CA ARG A 15 7.48 3.60 -23.14
C ARG A 15 6.28 4.39 -23.69
N ARG A 16 5.06 3.97 -23.34
CA ARG A 16 3.82 4.62 -23.78
C ARG A 16 3.63 5.98 -23.11
N SER A 17 3.87 6.06 -21.80
CA SER A 17 3.78 7.31 -21.04
C SER A 17 4.79 8.37 -21.48
N TYR A 18 6.02 7.97 -21.83
CA TYR A 18 7.06 8.90 -22.28
C TYR A 18 6.68 9.57 -23.62
N ILE A 19 6.11 8.80 -24.54
CA ILE A 19 5.66 9.31 -25.84
C ILE A 19 4.43 10.23 -25.69
N THR A 20 3.51 9.91 -24.77
CA THR A 20 2.28 10.69 -24.58
C THR A 20 2.47 11.99 -23.79
N ARG A 21 3.56 12.15 -23.04
CA ARG A 21 3.80 13.35 -22.21
C ARG A 21 4.41 14.53 -22.99
N SER A 22 4.92 14.30 -24.20
CA SER A 22 5.56 15.33 -25.02
C SER A 22 4.57 16.20 -25.83
N ARG A 23 3.26 15.95 -25.77
CA ARG A 23 2.27 16.78 -26.47
C ARG A 23 1.02 16.94 -25.60
N ARG A 24 0.98 18.01 -24.79
CA ARG A 24 -0.22 18.80 -24.41
C ARG A 24 0.08 19.59 -23.12
N PHE A 25 0.35 20.88 -23.27
CA PHE A 25 -0.04 21.91 -22.31
C PHE A 25 -0.40 23.17 -23.10
N THR A 26 -1.66 23.27 -23.50
CA THR A 26 -2.32 24.52 -23.88
C THR A 26 -3.68 24.48 -23.19
N SER A 27 -3.81 25.21 -22.09
CA SER A 27 -5.10 25.51 -21.47
C SER A 27 -5.23 27.01 -21.40
N ASN A 28 -6.07 27.56 -22.28
CA ASN A 28 -6.67 28.87 -22.13
C ASN A 28 -7.56 28.85 -20.88
N SER A 29 -7.36 29.79 -19.98
CA SER A 29 -8.38 30.20 -19.01
C SER A 29 -8.43 31.73 -18.99
N THR A 30 -9.53 32.26 -19.50
CA THR A 30 -9.97 33.64 -19.35
C THR A 30 -10.44 33.86 -17.91
N SER A 31 -9.71 34.68 -17.15
CA SER A 31 -10.21 35.28 -15.91
C SER A 31 -10.02 36.79 -15.98
N LYS A 32 -11.15 37.50 -15.89
CA LYS A 32 -11.27 38.96 -15.82
C LYS A 32 -10.34 39.55 -14.76
N GLY A 33 -9.65 40.63 -15.15
CA GLY A 33 -8.81 41.42 -14.25
C GLY A 33 -9.66 42.32 -13.34
N SER A 34 -9.30 42.31 -12.05
CA SER A 34 -9.47 43.44 -11.15
C SER A 34 -8.06 43.95 -10.84
N GLN A 35 -7.81 45.22 -11.17
CA GLN A 35 -6.54 45.90 -10.93
C GLN A 35 -6.39 46.20 -9.44
N GLU A 36 -5.30 45.75 -8.82
CA GLU A 36 -4.72 46.39 -7.64
C GLU A 36 -3.21 46.56 -7.87
N PRO A 37 -2.61 47.71 -7.54
CA PRO A 37 -1.23 48.02 -7.87
C PRO A 37 -0.26 47.27 -6.94
N SER A 38 0.50 46.33 -7.49
CA SER A 38 1.57 45.65 -6.76
C SER A 38 2.75 46.61 -6.55
N ARG A 39 2.91 47.10 -5.31
CA ARG A 39 4.17 47.64 -4.81
C ARG A 39 5.22 46.51 -4.88
N SER A 40 6.28 46.71 -5.67
CA SER A 40 7.39 45.79 -5.72
C SER A 40 8.29 45.97 -4.49
N LEU A 41 8.39 44.92 -3.67
CA LEU A 41 9.28 44.80 -2.51
C LEU A 41 10.77 45.11 -2.81
N ALA A 42 11.16 45.10 -4.09
CA ALA A 42 12.51 45.46 -4.54
C ALA A 42 12.85 46.95 -4.37
N LYS A 43 11.85 47.86 -4.30
CA LYS A 43 12.09 49.30 -4.07
C LYS A 43 12.23 49.66 -2.58
N ASP A 44 11.70 48.85 -1.67
CA ASP A 44 11.81 49.08 -0.21
C ASP A 44 13.16 48.64 0.36
N LEU A 45 13.95 47.85 -0.37
CA LEU A 45 15.25 47.33 0.09
C LEU A 45 16.48 48.06 -0.49
N GLY A 46 16.30 49.15 -1.25
CA GLY A 46 17.41 50.03 -1.66
C GLY A 46 18.51 49.39 -2.52
N ILE A 47 18.24 48.27 -3.21
CA ILE A 47 19.22 47.59 -4.05
C ILE A 47 19.25 48.27 -5.43
N GLN A 48 20.34 48.97 -5.73
CA GLN A 48 20.58 49.54 -7.06
C GLN A 48 21.20 48.48 -7.97
N VAL A 49 20.54 48.15 -9.08
CA VAL A 49 21.11 47.35 -10.18
C VAL A 49 21.09 48.22 -11.44
N GLU A 50 22.27 48.66 -11.84
CA GLU A 50 22.55 49.37 -13.10
C GLU A 50 22.26 48.45 -14.31
N PRO A 51 21.54 48.93 -15.36
CA PRO A 51 21.30 48.15 -16.56
C PRO A 51 22.38 48.43 -17.63
N THR A 52 23.30 47.49 -17.86
CA THR A 52 24.14 47.51 -19.06
C THR A 52 23.41 46.84 -20.22
N ILE A 53 23.02 47.64 -21.22
CA ILE A 53 22.50 47.18 -22.51
C ILE A 53 23.68 46.90 -23.45
N GLN A 54 23.73 45.69 -24.03
CA GLN A 54 24.33 45.47 -25.35
C GLN A 54 23.48 44.49 -26.17
N ASN A 55 22.95 44.99 -27.29
CA ASN A 55 22.21 44.27 -28.32
C ASN A 55 23.17 43.47 -29.23
N GLN A 56 22.89 42.19 -29.47
CA GLN A 56 23.27 41.49 -30.71
C GLN A 56 22.15 40.52 -31.13
N PRO A 57 21.71 40.50 -32.41
CA PRO A 57 20.60 39.67 -32.86
C PRO A 57 21.06 38.22 -33.11
N GLY A 58 20.52 37.26 -32.36
CA GLY A 58 20.91 35.85 -32.45
C GLY A 58 19.76 34.94 -32.84
N ALA A 59 19.85 34.36 -34.04
CA ALA A 59 19.34 33.05 -34.51
C ALA A 59 17.88 32.58 -34.24
N LEU A 60 17.09 33.26 -33.40
CA LEU A 60 15.76 32.84 -32.99
C LEU A 60 14.65 33.34 -33.93
N ASP A 61 14.87 34.46 -34.63
CA ASP A 61 13.88 35.02 -35.56
C ASP A 61 13.72 34.16 -36.84
N GLN A 62 14.80 33.51 -37.30
CA GLN A 62 14.75 32.60 -38.46
C GLN A 62 13.98 31.30 -38.18
N ILE A 63 13.94 30.87 -36.92
CA ILE A 63 13.22 29.65 -36.50
C ILE A 63 11.71 29.94 -36.40
N ALA A 64 11.35 31.16 -35.97
CA ALA A 64 9.96 31.61 -35.91
C ALA A 64 9.32 31.72 -37.32
N GLU A 65 10.10 32.09 -38.33
CA GLU A 65 9.66 32.18 -39.74
C GLU A 65 9.36 30.78 -40.34
N ALA A 66 10.12 29.74 -39.95
CA ALA A 66 9.97 28.37 -40.45
C ALA A 66 8.73 27.63 -39.91
N LEU A 67 8.18 28.07 -38.77
CA LEU A 67 6.99 27.49 -38.13
C LEU A 67 5.65 27.97 -38.73
N ARG A 68 5.67 28.91 -39.69
CA ARG A 68 4.45 29.54 -40.24
C ARG A 68 3.82 28.85 -41.45
N LYS A 69 4.37 27.76 -41.99
CA LYS A 69 3.81 27.04 -43.16
C LYS A 69 3.14 25.72 -42.77
N PRO A 70 1.79 25.59 -42.84
CA PRO A 70 1.12 24.29 -42.67
C PRO A 70 1.12 23.48 -43.97
N GLN A 71 1.76 22.30 -43.97
CA GLN A 71 1.57 21.26 -44.99
C GLN A 71 0.47 20.26 -44.57
N LYS A 72 -0.33 19.80 -45.54
CA LYS A 72 -1.56 19.00 -45.43
C LYS A 72 -1.28 17.54 -45.84
N GLN A 73 -1.72 16.52 -45.06
CA GLN A 73 -2.05 15.11 -45.47
C GLN A 73 -2.24 14.15 -44.25
N PRO A 74 -2.81 12.92 -44.37
CA PRO A 74 -4.22 12.54 -44.53
C PRO A 74 -4.78 11.71 -43.33
N SER A 75 -6.11 11.66 -43.15
CA SER A 75 -6.81 11.03 -42.01
C SER A 75 -7.22 9.55 -42.24
N ARG A 76 -7.13 8.72 -41.18
CA ARG A 76 -7.72 7.37 -41.07
C ARG A 76 -8.78 7.38 -39.96
N PRO A 77 -9.98 6.78 -40.13
CA PRO A 77 -11.07 6.93 -39.15
C PRO A 77 -10.90 6.03 -37.91
N PRO A 78 -11.38 6.46 -36.72
CA PRO A 78 -11.34 5.66 -35.49
C PRO A 78 -12.49 4.62 -35.43
N PRO A 79 -12.32 3.51 -34.69
CA PRO A 79 -13.36 2.48 -34.56
C PRO A 79 -14.55 2.96 -33.71
N SER A 80 -15.75 2.45 -34.04
CA SER A 80 -17.04 2.86 -33.48
C SER A 80 -17.32 2.30 -32.07
N LEU A 81 -18.17 3.03 -31.35
CA LEU A 81 -18.53 2.87 -29.92
C LEU A 81 -19.33 1.59 -29.56
N SER A 82 -19.62 0.71 -30.52
CA SER A 82 -20.50 -0.45 -30.33
C SER A 82 -19.81 -1.72 -29.81
N SER A 83 -18.48 -1.77 -29.75
CA SER A 83 -17.75 -2.91 -29.17
C SER A 83 -17.71 -2.92 -27.62
N LEU A 84 -18.38 -1.96 -26.98
CA LEU A 84 -18.39 -1.77 -25.52
C LEU A 84 -19.48 -2.57 -24.78
N ALA A 85 -20.10 -3.57 -25.43
CA ALA A 85 -21.21 -4.33 -24.84
C ALA A 85 -20.74 -5.66 -24.22
N SER A 86 -20.68 -5.64 -22.87
CA SER A 86 -20.93 -6.78 -21.96
C SER A 86 -19.86 -7.88 -21.81
N GLY A 87 -19.07 -8.19 -22.85
CA GLY A 87 -18.02 -9.22 -22.78
C GLY A 87 -16.76 -8.73 -22.06
N ASP A 88 -16.27 -7.57 -22.46
CA ASP A 88 -14.98 -7.05 -22.01
C ASP A 88 -15.02 -6.48 -20.59
N LEU A 89 -16.15 -5.95 -20.12
CA LEU A 89 -16.26 -5.48 -18.74
C LEU A 89 -16.13 -6.62 -17.72
N ARG A 90 -16.61 -7.83 -18.06
CA ARG A 90 -16.49 -9.00 -17.20
C ARG A 90 -15.07 -9.57 -17.21
N SER A 91 -14.39 -9.58 -18.35
CA SER A 91 -12.99 -10.01 -18.44
C SER A 91 -12.06 -9.00 -17.77
N ILE A 92 -12.29 -7.69 -17.97
CA ILE A 92 -11.56 -6.60 -17.28
C ILE A 92 -11.82 -6.65 -15.77
N ALA A 93 -13.04 -6.89 -15.31
CA ALA A 93 -13.33 -7.01 -13.87
C ALA A 93 -12.74 -8.27 -13.25
N ARG A 94 -12.68 -9.40 -13.98
CA ARG A 94 -11.98 -10.61 -13.53
C ARG A 94 -10.47 -10.40 -13.48
N ASN A 95 -9.89 -9.87 -14.55
CA ASN A 95 -8.48 -9.51 -14.62
C ASN A 95 -8.10 -8.47 -13.57
N ALA A 96 -8.95 -7.47 -13.29
CA ALA A 96 -8.72 -6.49 -12.24
C ALA A 96 -8.82 -7.07 -10.83
N ARG A 97 -9.68 -8.09 -10.62
CA ARG A 97 -9.77 -8.83 -9.35
C ARG A 97 -8.59 -9.77 -9.17
N ASP A 98 -8.18 -10.47 -10.20
CA ASP A 98 -7.02 -11.35 -10.17
C ASP A 98 -5.72 -10.54 -10.08
N GLU A 99 -5.62 -9.38 -10.75
CA GLU A 99 -4.60 -8.35 -10.52
C GLU A 99 -4.67 -7.82 -9.10
N ALA A 100 -5.84 -7.46 -8.56
CA ALA A 100 -5.95 -7.00 -7.16
C ALA A 100 -5.58 -8.09 -6.14
N ALA A 101 -5.81 -9.36 -6.45
CA ALA A 101 -5.40 -10.51 -5.64
C ALA A 101 -3.89 -10.83 -5.78
N THR A 102 -3.25 -10.35 -6.84
CA THR A 102 -1.81 -10.52 -7.12
C THR A 102 -0.99 -9.23 -6.93
N ARG A 103 -1.65 -8.10 -6.65
CA ARG A 103 -1.03 -6.85 -6.20
C ARG A 103 -0.38 -7.13 -4.86
N TYR A 104 0.90 -7.51 -4.91
CA TYR A 104 1.83 -7.20 -3.83
C TYR A 104 1.56 -5.75 -3.41
N SER A 105 1.31 -5.54 -2.12
CA SER A 105 1.34 -4.19 -1.57
C SER A 105 2.64 -3.54 -2.03
N THR A 106 2.54 -2.41 -2.72
CA THR A 106 3.66 -1.62 -3.21
C THR A 106 4.82 -1.61 -2.19
N GLY A 107 5.89 -2.35 -2.48
CA GLY A 107 7.14 -2.36 -1.72
C GLY A 107 7.21 -3.28 -0.49
N THR A 108 6.96 -4.58 -0.64
CA THR A 108 7.40 -5.54 0.40
C THR A 108 8.92 -5.66 0.33
N SER A 109 9.61 -5.00 1.25
CA SER A 109 11.06 -5.18 1.42
C SER A 109 11.32 -6.66 1.68
N ALA A 110 12.34 -7.25 1.06
CA ALA A 110 12.70 -8.65 1.25
C ALA A 110 12.98 -9.01 2.72
N ASP A 111 13.15 -8.01 3.59
CA ASP A 111 13.42 -8.09 5.02
C ASP A 111 12.16 -7.92 5.90
N GLU A 112 10.95 -7.81 5.32
CA GLU A 112 9.74 -7.63 6.12
C GLU A 112 9.42 -8.92 6.92
N PRO A 113 9.20 -8.84 8.25
CA PRO A 113 8.84 -9.99 9.07
C PRO A 113 7.44 -10.50 8.75
N TYR A 114 7.14 -11.73 9.16
CA TYR A 114 5.76 -12.21 9.19
C TYR A 114 4.96 -11.41 10.22
N HIS A 115 3.67 -11.17 9.97
CA HIS A 115 2.86 -10.42 10.93
C HIS A 115 1.86 -11.31 11.65
N LEU A 116 1.80 -11.17 12.97
CA LEU A 116 0.78 -11.75 13.82
C LEU A 116 -0.12 -10.63 14.35
N ASN A 117 -1.26 -10.45 13.68
CA ASN A 117 -2.22 -9.41 13.99
C ASN A 117 -3.17 -9.89 15.09
N VAL A 118 -3.13 -9.23 16.25
CA VAL A 118 -4.00 -9.51 17.40
C VAL A 118 -4.98 -8.34 17.54
N TYR A 119 -6.21 -8.55 17.07
CA TYR A 119 -7.29 -7.58 17.24
C TYR A 119 -8.20 -7.98 18.40
N ALA A 120 -8.00 -7.33 19.54
CA ALA A 120 -8.75 -7.54 20.76
C ALA A 120 -9.73 -6.37 20.99
N HIS A 121 -11.02 -6.63 20.76
CA HIS A 121 -12.09 -5.67 21.05
C HIS A 121 -12.93 -6.13 22.23
N ARG A 122 -13.89 -5.30 22.68
CA ARG A 122 -14.68 -5.54 23.90
C ARG A 122 -15.46 -6.87 23.91
N GLN A 123 -15.80 -7.44 22.76
CA GLN A 123 -16.74 -8.57 22.67
C GLN A 123 -16.15 -9.83 22.02
N ASN A 124 -14.95 -9.74 21.44
CA ASN A 124 -14.28 -10.85 20.78
C ASN A 124 -12.79 -10.53 20.57
N MET A 125 -12.03 -11.56 20.25
CA MET A 125 -10.65 -11.47 19.79
C MET A 125 -10.48 -12.18 18.45
N HIS A 126 -9.70 -11.56 17.57
CA HIS A 126 -9.31 -12.11 16.27
C HIS A 126 -7.79 -12.15 16.19
N ILE A 127 -7.24 -13.30 15.82
CA ILE A 127 -5.82 -13.48 15.57
C ILE A 127 -5.64 -13.88 14.11
N THR A 128 -4.84 -13.11 13.38
CA THR A 128 -4.54 -13.38 11.98
C THR A 128 -3.03 -13.42 11.78
N PHE A 129 -2.52 -14.57 11.34
CA PHE A 129 -1.15 -14.75 10.91
C PHE A 129 -1.04 -14.51 9.40
N THR A 130 -0.16 -13.62 8.99
CA THR A 130 0.02 -13.20 7.60
C THR A 130 1.47 -13.34 7.15
N GLU A 131 1.65 -13.53 5.85
CA GLU A 131 2.95 -13.45 5.18
C GLU A 131 3.54 -12.03 5.26
N PRO A 132 4.84 -11.86 4.95
CA PRO A 132 5.45 -10.54 4.72
C PRO A 132 4.70 -9.72 3.68
N SER A 133 4.18 -10.38 2.63
CA SER A 133 3.31 -9.76 1.61
C SER A 133 1.91 -9.38 2.12
N ARG A 134 1.65 -9.54 3.43
CA ARG A 134 0.38 -9.27 4.12
C ARG A 134 -0.79 -10.14 3.68
N ASN A 135 -0.50 -11.26 3.02
CA ASN A 135 -1.50 -12.29 2.68
C ASN A 135 -1.85 -13.13 3.92
N PRO A 136 -3.14 -13.35 4.24
CA PRO A 136 -3.54 -14.11 5.42
C PRO A 136 -3.32 -15.61 5.22
N ILE A 137 -2.50 -16.20 6.10
CA ILE A 137 -2.25 -17.63 6.15
C ILE A 137 -3.33 -18.29 7.01
N LEU A 138 -3.47 -17.82 8.25
CA LEU A 138 -4.39 -18.35 9.25
C LEU A 138 -5.13 -17.19 9.90
N SER A 139 -6.46 -17.27 9.95
CA SER A 139 -7.32 -16.28 10.58
C SER A 139 -8.30 -17.01 11.47
N LEU A 140 -8.18 -16.82 12.78
CA LEU A 140 -9.00 -17.47 13.78
C LEU A 140 -9.58 -16.43 14.73
N SER A 141 -10.78 -16.72 15.24
CA SER A 141 -11.46 -15.93 16.25
C SER A 141 -12.01 -16.84 17.33
N VAL A 142 -12.41 -16.27 18.46
CA VAL A 142 -12.93 -17.07 19.58
C VAL A 142 -14.19 -17.86 19.16
N GLY A 143 -14.95 -17.36 18.19
CA GLY A 143 -16.10 -18.05 17.63
C GLY A 143 -15.76 -19.34 16.88
N ASN A 144 -14.53 -19.49 16.37
CA ASN A 144 -14.07 -20.72 15.71
C ASN A 144 -13.89 -21.88 16.69
N LEU A 145 -13.68 -21.60 17.98
CA LEU A 145 -13.64 -22.60 19.05
C LEU A 145 -15.04 -23.09 19.45
N GLY A 146 -16.11 -22.54 18.86
CA GLY A 146 -17.49 -22.89 19.19
C GLY A 146 -18.14 -21.98 20.24
N LEU A 147 -17.39 -21.08 20.87
CA LEU A 147 -17.93 -20.15 21.86
C LEU A 147 -18.86 -19.12 21.21
N ARG A 148 -20.07 -18.97 21.77
CA ARG A 148 -21.14 -18.16 21.17
C ARG A 148 -21.43 -16.90 21.98
N LYS A 149 -21.90 -15.88 21.27
CA LYS A 149 -22.45 -14.64 21.84
C LYS A 149 -21.52 -14.01 22.90
N ALA A 150 -22.00 -13.88 24.14
CA ALA A 150 -21.31 -13.21 25.24
C ALA A 150 -20.08 -13.98 25.74
N GLN A 151 -20.01 -15.30 25.55
CA GLN A 151 -18.87 -16.12 25.98
C GLN A 151 -17.58 -15.76 25.25
N ARG A 152 -17.66 -15.13 24.08
CA ARG A 152 -16.49 -14.73 23.28
C ARG A 152 -15.68 -13.58 23.88
N LYS A 153 -16.25 -12.84 24.83
CA LYS A 153 -15.62 -11.67 25.46
C LYS A 153 -14.75 -12.03 26.65
N THR A 154 -14.86 -13.25 27.17
CA THR A 154 -14.18 -13.64 28.40
C THR A 154 -12.68 -13.76 28.17
N TYR A 155 -11.93 -13.53 29.25
CA TYR A 155 -10.48 -13.64 29.24
C TYR A 155 -10.05 -15.08 28.90
N ASP A 156 -10.66 -16.09 29.53
CA ASP A 156 -10.30 -17.51 29.33
C ASP A 156 -10.53 -17.98 27.89
N ALA A 157 -11.64 -17.53 27.29
CA ALA A 157 -11.95 -17.83 25.90
C ALA A 157 -10.90 -17.27 24.93
N CYS A 158 -10.38 -16.07 25.23
CA CYS A 158 -9.31 -15.48 24.44
C CYS A 158 -7.98 -16.21 24.67
N PHE A 159 -7.68 -16.62 25.90
CA PHE A 159 -6.49 -17.42 26.22
C PHE A 159 -6.50 -18.75 25.46
N GLN A 160 -7.63 -19.46 25.48
CA GLN A 160 -7.82 -20.70 24.71
C GLN A 160 -7.61 -20.48 23.20
N LEU A 161 -8.09 -19.37 22.64
CA LEU A 161 -7.86 -19.03 21.24
C LEU A 161 -6.38 -18.83 20.93
N ALA A 162 -5.65 -18.13 21.80
CA ALA A 162 -4.22 -17.91 21.63
C ALA A 162 -3.45 -19.23 21.63
N SER A 163 -3.69 -20.10 22.62
CA SER A 163 -3.06 -21.43 22.68
C SER A 163 -3.40 -22.29 21.48
N TYR A 164 -4.68 -22.29 21.06
CA TYR A 164 -5.12 -23.02 19.88
C TYR A 164 -4.46 -22.49 18.59
N MET A 165 -4.32 -21.17 18.46
CA MET A 165 -3.63 -20.54 17.34
C MET A 165 -2.16 -20.97 17.29
N PHE A 166 -1.45 -20.98 18.43
CA PHE A 166 -0.04 -21.36 18.49
C PHE A 166 0.17 -22.81 18.06
N ARG A 167 -0.67 -23.74 18.53
CA ARG A 167 -0.65 -25.15 18.09
C ARG A 167 -0.93 -25.25 16.59
N LYS A 168 -1.94 -24.54 16.08
CA LYS A 168 -2.26 -24.51 14.65
C LYS A 168 -1.19 -23.86 13.79
N MET A 169 -0.44 -22.90 14.31
CA MET A 169 0.70 -22.31 13.59
C MET A 169 1.85 -23.30 13.44
N ALA A 170 2.09 -24.15 14.46
CA ALA A 170 3.14 -25.17 14.41
C ALA A 170 2.81 -26.30 13.41
N GLU A 171 1.55 -26.71 13.32
CA GLU A 171 1.09 -27.78 12.42
C GLU A 171 0.93 -27.31 10.96
N LYS A 172 0.62 -26.03 10.76
CA LYS A 172 0.17 -25.55 9.46
C LYS A 172 1.34 -25.32 8.52
N GLN A 173 1.19 -25.85 7.32
CA GLN A 173 2.04 -25.56 6.18
C GLN A 173 1.35 -24.58 5.24
N TRP A 174 2.09 -23.64 4.66
CA TRP A 174 1.56 -22.66 3.72
C TRP A 174 2.54 -22.41 2.57
N ARG A 175 2.14 -21.60 1.60
CA ARG A 175 2.91 -21.36 0.38
C ARG A 175 2.96 -19.86 0.16
N VAL A 176 4.15 -19.35 -0.08
CA VAL A 176 4.38 -17.92 -0.26
C VAL A 176 3.59 -17.41 -1.46
N GLY A 177 2.91 -16.27 -1.32
CA GLY A 177 2.06 -15.70 -2.35
C GLY A 177 0.66 -16.30 -2.39
N GLY A 178 0.27 -17.03 -1.34
CA GLY A 178 -1.07 -17.56 -1.16
C GLY A 178 -1.34 -18.91 -1.82
N ARG A 179 -2.54 -19.46 -1.57
CA ARG A 179 -2.91 -20.84 -1.95
C ARG A 179 -2.82 -21.14 -3.44
N LYS A 180 -3.01 -20.14 -4.30
CA LYS A 180 -3.07 -20.32 -5.75
C LYS A 180 -1.70 -20.51 -6.41
N MET A 181 -0.59 -20.19 -5.73
CA MET A 181 0.75 -20.31 -6.30
C MET A 181 1.27 -21.75 -6.26
N THR A 182 0.77 -22.63 -7.13
CA THR A 182 1.12 -24.06 -7.35
C THR A 182 2.60 -24.36 -7.62
N HIS A 183 3.42 -23.36 -7.88
CA HIS A 183 4.86 -23.54 -8.09
C HIS A 183 5.70 -23.47 -6.80
N ASN A 184 5.23 -22.83 -5.73
CA ASN A 184 6.07 -22.54 -4.57
C ASN A 184 6.12 -23.69 -3.56
N GLU A 185 7.26 -23.88 -2.91
CA GLU A 185 7.42 -24.88 -1.86
C GLU A 185 6.54 -24.58 -0.64
N MET A 186 6.17 -25.65 0.07
CA MET A 186 5.44 -25.55 1.32
C MET A 186 6.40 -25.12 2.43
N LYS A 187 6.12 -23.97 3.03
CA LYS A 187 6.81 -23.46 4.21
C LYS A 187 6.08 -23.84 5.48
N THR A 188 6.86 -23.99 6.53
CA THR A 188 6.45 -24.31 7.88
C THR A 188 6.98 -23.27 8.87
N LEU A 189 6.56 -23.34 10.13
CA LEU A 189 7.03 -22.43 11.17
C LEU A 189 8.54 -22.54 11.40
N THR A 190 9.16 -23.70 11.17
CA THR A 190 10.60 -23.92 11.34
C THR A 190 11.45 -23.24 10.27
N ASP A 191 10.85 -22.95 9.11
CA ASP A 191 11.55 -22.28 8.01
C ASP A 191 11.65 -20.76 8.22
N ILE A 192 10.95 -20.24 9.24
CA ILE A 192 11.09 -18.84 9.65
C ILE A 192 12.43 -18.69 10.35
N ARG A 193 13.31 -17.88 9.76
CA ARG A 193 14.63 -17.58 10.33
C ARG A 193 14.46 -16.84 11.66
N LYS A 194 15.13 -17.33 12.70
CA LYS A 194 15.15 -16.66 14.00
C LYS A 194 15.81 -15.27 13.87
N PRO A 195 15.24 -14.21 14.45
CA PRO A 195 15.91 -12.93 14.52
C PRO A 195 17.15 -13.08 15.41
N GLY A 196 18.33 -12.74 14.90
CA GLY A 196 19.58 -12.86 15.65
C GLY A 196 20.66 -11.91 15.15
N PRO A 197 21.67 -11.60 15.98
CA PRO A 197 22.68 -10.56 15.68
C PRO A 197 23.53 -10.85 14.44
N VAL A 198 23.72 -12.14 14.12
CA VAL A 198 24.69 -12.61 13.10
C VAL A 198 24.01 -12.99 11.78
N GLY A 199 22.67 -13.05 11.75
CA GLY A 199 21.91 -13.46 10.57
C GLY A 199 20.47 -13.01 10.70
N GLY A 200 20.23 -11.72 10.47
CA GLY A 200 18.94 -11.03 10.60
C GLY A 200 17.83 -11.74 9.84
N GLY A 201 17.17 -12.69 10.50
CA GLY A 201 16.03 -13.38 9.97
C GLY A 201 14.77 -12.52 10.05
N ASN A 202 13.94 -12.60 9.02
CA ASN A 202 12.58 -12.09 9.00
C ASN A 202 11.73 -12.87 10.02
N GLY A 203 11.84 -12.48 11.30
CA GLY A 203 11.08 -13.08 12.39
C GLY A 203 9.58 -12.78 12.29
N ILE A 204 8.91 -12.74 13.44
CA ILE A 204 7.49 -12.41 13.56
C ILE A 204 7.33 -11.05 14.25
N GLU A 205 6.60 -10.14 13.61
CA GLU A 205 6.10 -8.92 14.22
C GLU A 205 4.70 -9.15 14.80
N ILE A 206 4.54 -8.91 16.10
CA ILE A 206 3.22 -8.95 16.75
C ILE A 206 2.61 -7.56 16.70
N ILE A 207 1.41 -7.46 16.10
CA ILE A 207 0.68 -6.20 15.96
C ILE A 207 -0.56 -6.24 16.85
N PHE A 208 -0.55 -5.49 17.94
CA PHE A 208 -1.71 -5.36 18.82
C PHE A 208 -2.67 -4.28 18.32
N ARG A 209 -3.96 -4.58 18.34
CA ARG A 209 -5.02 -3.61 18.06
C ARG A 209 -6.16 -3.75 19.06
N GLY A 210 -6.47 -2.64 19.71
CA GLY A 210 -7.51 -2.54 20.73
C GLY A 210 -7.01 -2.89 22.13
N PHE A 211 -7.86 -2.62 23.12
CA PHE A 211 -7.58 -2.81 24.55
C PHE A 211 -8.64 -3.71 25.20
N GLY A 212 -9.20 -4.66 24.43
CA GLY A 212 -10.11 -5.66 24.99
C GLY A 212 -9.39 -6.64 25.93
N PRO A 213 -10.14 -7.37 26.77
CA PRO A 213 -9.56 -8.34 27.72
C PRO A 213 -8.72 -9.44 27.04
N GLY A 214 -9.01 -9.73 25.77
CA GLY A 214 -8.23 -10.68 24.99
C GLY A 214 -6.77 -10.27 24.75
N ARG A 215 -6.43 -8.98 24.84
CA ARG A 215 -5.04 -8.52 24.69
C ARG A 215 -4.15 -9.06 25.79
N GLU A 216 -4.58 -8.94 27.03
CA GLU A 216 -3.85 -9.47 28.19
C GLU A 216 -3.81 -10.99 28.16
N ALA A 217 -4.91 -11.63 27.75
CA ALA A 217 -4.99 -13.08 27.61
C ALA A 217 -3.96 -13.60 26.61
N PHE A 218 -3.84 -12.93 25.46
CA PHE A 218 -2.84 -13.27 24.45
C PHE A 218 -1.42 -13.06 24.95
N GLN A 219 -1.14 -11.95 25.63
CA GLN A 219 0.19 -11.68 26.21
C GLN A 219 0.60 -12.76 27.22
N LYS A 220 -0.32 -13.17 28.10
CA LYS A 220 -0.08 -14.24 29.06
C LYS A 220 0.11 -15.61 28.39
N ALA A 221 -0.67 -15.93 27.37
CA ALA A 221 -0.48 -17.16 26.60
C ALA A 221 0.89 -17.18 25.90
N LEU A 222 1.31 -16.04 25.34
CA LEU A 222 2.57 -15.89 24.64
C LEU A 222 3.79 -16.00 25.57
N LEU A 223 3.71 -15.41 26.76
CA LEU A 223 4.78 -15.46 27.75
C LEU A 223 4.83 -16.79 28.50
N GLY A 224 3.69 -17.48 28.57
CA GLY A 224 3.55 -18.80 29.17
C GLY A 224 4.09 -19.95 28.30
N PRO A 225 3.83 -21.21 28.70
CA PRO A 225 4.36 -22.38 28.03
C PRO A 225 3.80 -22.60 26.61
N GLU A 226 2.56 -22.15 26.36
CA GLU A 226 1.88 -22.29 25.07
C GLU A 226 2.59 -21.52 23.95
N GLY A 227 3.26 -20.40 24.29
CA GLY A 227 4.02 -19.58 23.35
C GLY A 227 5.47 -20.02 23.15
N ARG A 228 5.94 -21.11 23.77
CA ARG A 228 7.37 -21.51 23.79
C ARG A 228 8.00 -21.62 22.40
N MET A 229 7.25 -22.11 21.42
CA MET A 229 7.73 -22.29 20.04
C MET A 229 7.83 -20.98 19.26
N ILE A 230 6.91 -20.05 19.52
CA ILE A 230 6.77 -18.80 18.74
C ILE A 230 7.60 -17.68 19.36
N LYS A 231 7.74 -17.65 20.69
CA LYS A 231 8.51 -16.65 21.44
C LYS A 231 9.92 -16.36 20.87
N PRO A 232 10.76 -17.36 20.53
CA PRO A 232 12.10 -17.10 19.98
C PRO A 232 12.10 -16.57 18.54
N LEU A 233 10.96 -16.62 17.84
CA LEU A 233 10.84 -16.12 16.46
C LEU A 233 10.41 -14.65 16.42
N ILE A 234 9.96 -14.07 17.53
CA ILE A 234 9.43 -12.71 17.57
C ILE A 234 10.59 -11.71 17.46
N SER A 235 10.51 -10.83 16.47
CA SER A 235 11.49 -9.75 16.27
C SER A 235 11.01 -8.43 16.86
N LYS A 236 9.71 -8.13 16.74
CA LYS A 236 9.14 -6.83 17.08
C LYS A 236 7.73 -6.95 17.63
N VAL A 237 7.38 -6.03 18.53
CA VAL A 237 6.02 -5.83 19.01
C VAL A 237 5.59 -4.41 18.70
N THR A 238 4.49 -4.25 17.99
CA THR A 238 3.95 -2.96 17.54
C THR A 238 2.51 -2.81 18.04
N ASP A 239 2.15 -1.63 18.53
CA ASP A 239 0.75 -1.27 18.75
C ASP A 239 0.21 -0.51 17.52
N GLY A 240 -0.83 -1.06 16.90
CA GLY A 240 -1.54 -0.49 15.75
C GLY A 240 -2.98 -0.11 16.10
N THR A 241 -3.25 0.36 17.33
CA THR A 241 -4.56 0.87 17.70
C THR A 241 -4.95 2.08 16.83
N ARG A 242 -6.17 2.07 16.28
CA ARG A 242 -6.62 3.12 15.36
C ARG A 242 -7.24 4.27 16.14
N LEU A 243 -6.67 5.46 16.01
CA LEU A 243 -7.20 6.72 16.53
C LEU A 243 -7.63 7.62 15.37
N LYS A 244 -8.59 8.52 15.62
CA LYS A 244 -9.06 9.51 14.65
C LYS A 244 -8.81 10.93 15.18
N PHE A 245 -8.31 11.82 14.33
CA PHE A 245 -8.21 13.26 14.61
C PHE A 245 -9.41 13.96 13.95
N GLY A 246 -10.31 14.54 14.75
CA GLY A 246 -11.58 15.10 14.24
C GLY A 246 -12.54 14.01 13.75
N GLY A 247 -12.37 13.51 12.52
CA GLY A 247 -13.08 12.36 11.97
C GLY A 247 -14.62 12.39 12.04
N THR A 248 -15.26 11.24 11.83
CA THR A 248 -16.73 11.13 11.94
C THR A 248 -17.18 11.20 13.39
N ARG A 249 -18.36 11.77 13.66
CA ARG A 249 -18.92 11.85 15.02
C ARG A 249 -19.14 10.44 15.59
N SER A 250 -18.69 10.22 16.84
CA SER A 250 -18.96 8.96 17.56
C SER A 250 -20.44 8.84 17.97
N PRO A 251 -20.96 7.62 18.16
CA PRO A 251 -22.30 7.43 18.72
C PRO A 251 -22.49 8.18 20.05
N LYS A 252 -23.72 8.68 20.28
CA LYS A 252 -24.06 9.36 21.54
C LYS A 252 -23.81 8.44 22.73
N VAL A 253 -23.33 9.02 23.83
CA VAL A 253 -23.13 8.32 25.10
C VAL A 253 -24.44 7.65 25.52
N ARG A 254 -24.36 6.36 25.87
CA ARG A 254 -25.52 5.57 26.32
C ARG A 254 -25.87 5.95 27.75
N ARG A 255 -27.16 6.11 28.04
CA ARG A 255 -27.68 6.21 29.42
C ARG A 255 -27.87 4.79 29.93
N LEU A 256 -26.97 4.32 30.78
CA LEU A 256 -26.94 2.96 31.30
C LEU A 256 -27.10 3.00 32.82
N GLY A 257 -28.27 3.42 33.30
CA GLY A 257 -28.56 3.50 34.74
C GLY A 257 -27.80 4.61 35.42
#